data_AF-A0A1G4MBX0-F1
#
_entry.id   AF-A0A1G4MBX0-F1
#
_cell.length_a   1.000
_cell.length_b   1.000
_cell.length_c   1.000
_cell.angle_alpha   90.00
_cell.angle_beta   90.00
_cell.angle_gamma   90.00
#
_symmetry.space_group_name_H-M   'P 1'
#
loop_
_entity.id
_entity.type
_entity.pdbx_description
1 polymer ?
#
loop_
_entity_poly.entity_id
_entity_poly.type
_entity_poly.pdbx_seq_one_letter_code
_entity_poly.pdbx_strand_id
1 'polypeptide(L)'
;MGLNKQQREKFLTSHMNYKYNLLHILPSISQPQLSGVYFKSFCNASKRNQVTLPEQIVADSVKFCGSCGIVFISGVNMRMRLVEECDDNGKILRTLQYTCINCSHVKNLFFDQKDTSCSEKSKEHFVATWPVPKPNSSDTENNGKVKKNAAKERAKKRKMNTLTNILSKKRETEQKKNKLSLSLEDLLKN
;
A
#
# COMPACT_ATOMS: atom_id res chain seq x y z
N MET A 1 16.13 -14.70 -49.19
CA MET A 1 14.67 -14.81 -49.00
C MET A 1 14.29 -13.95 -47.80
N GLY A 2 13.51 -12.89 -48.00
CA GLY A 2 13.06 -12.02 -46.91
C GLY A 2 11.80 -12.57 -46.24
N LEU A 3 11.75 -12.56 -44.91
CA LEU A 3 10.52 -12.85 -44.18
C LEU A 3 9.44 -11.80 -44.50
N ASN A 4 8.19 -12.24 -44.59
CA ASN A 4 7.04 -11.34 -44.73
C ASN A 4 6.98 -10.37 -43.53
N LYS A 5 6.64 -9.10 -43.75
CA LYS A 5 6.62 -8.04 -42.73
C LYS A 5 5.78 -8.44 -41.51
N GLN A 6 4.59 -9.01 -41.73
CA GLN A 6 3.72 -9.47 -40.65
C GLN A 6 4.34 -10.62 -39.84
N GLN A 7 5.04 -11.53 -40.51
CA GLN A 7 5.73 -12.63 -39.83
C GLN A 7 6.92 -12.11 -39.00
N ARG A 8 7.62 -11.09 -39.51
CA ARG A 8 8.72 -10.42 -38.80
C ARG A 8 8.22 -9.70 -37.54
N GLU A 9 7.10 -9.00 -37.61
CA GLU A 9 6.48 -8.35 -36.45
C GLU A 9 6.03 -9.37 -35.39
N LYS A 10 5.35 -10.45 -35.82
CA LYS A 10 4.96 -11.55 -34.91
C LYS A 10 6.18 -12.20 -34.24
N PHE A 11 7.24 -12.45 -35.02
CA PHE A 11 8.48 -13.00 -34.50
C PHE A 11 9.13 -12.04 -33.48
N LEU A 12 9.19 -10.75 -33.79
CA LEU A 12 9.74 -9.73 -32.89
C LEU A 12 8.98 -9.72 -31.56
N THR A 13 7.65 -9.66 -31.59
CA THR A 13 6.83 -9.67 -30.37
C THR A 13 7.04 -10.95 -29.56
N SER A 14 7.01 -12.11 -30.21
CA SER A 14 7.24 -13.41 -29.56
C SER A 14 8.64 -13.49 -28.94
N HIS A 15 9.66 -13.07 -29.66
CA HIS A 15 11.05 -13.08 -29.23
C HIS A 15 11.30 -12.12 -28.05
N MET A 16 10.72 -10.93 -28.07
CA MET A 16 10.81 -9.97 -26.97
C MET A 16 10.09 -10.50 -25.72
N ASN A 17 8.89 -11.07 -25.87
CA ASN A 17 8.15 -11.69 -24.77
C ASN A 17 8.91 -12.87 -24.17
N TYR A 18 9.52 -13.72 -25.01
CA TYR A 18 10.33 -14.85 -24.55
C TYR A 18 11.52 -14.38 -23.69
N LYS A 19 12.29 -13.40 -24.17
CA LYS A 19 13.42 -12.83 -23.39
C LYS A 19 12.96 -12.21 -22.09
N TYR A 20 11.83 -11.52 -22.09
CA TYR A 20 11.27 -10.92 -20.90
C TYR A 20 10.79 -11.97 -19.88
N ASN A 21 10.14 -13.04 -20.34
CA ASN A 21 9.70 -14.13 -19.48
C ASN A 21 10.90 -14.85 -18.83
N LEU A 22 11.98 -15.07 -19.58
CA LEU A 22 13.22 -15.62 -19.03
C LEU A 22 13.72 -14.78 -17.84
N LEU A 23 13.72 -13.45 -17.96
CA LEU A 23 14.15 -12.57 -16.86
C LEU A 23 13.35 -12.75 -15.57
N HIS A 24 12.05 -13.06 -15.68
CA HIS A 24 11.16 -13.22 -14.52
C HIS A 24 11.22 -14.62 -13.91
N ILE A 25 11.71 -15.61 -14.65
CA ILE A 25 11.92 -16.97 -14.13
C ILE A 25 13.25 -17.07 -13.37
N LEU A 26 14.26 -16.28 -13.75
CA LEU A 26 15.60 -16.34 -13.16
C LEU A 26 15.67 -16.20 -11.62
N PRO A 27 14.89 -15.32 -10.96
CA PRO A 27 14.85 -15.27 -9.51
C PRO A 27 14.49 -16.61 -8.86
N SER A 28 13.67 -17.43 -9.51
CA SER A 28 13.27 -18.76 -9.04
C SER A 28 14.37 -19.80 -9.17
N ILE A 29 15.32 -19.62 -10.09
CA ILE A 29 16.39 -20.58 -10.40
C ILE A 29 17.59 -20.41 -9.44
N SER A 30 17.58 -19.41 -8.55
CA SER A 30 18.64 -19.13 -7.56
C SER A 30 20.06 -18.88 -8.14
N GLN A 31 20.17 -18.69 -9.45
CA GLN A 31 21.43 -18.39 -10.16
C GLN A 31 21.46 -16.92 -10.58
N PRO A 32 21.93 -16.00 -9.71
CA PRO A 32 21.92 -14.58 -10.00
C PRO A 32 22.93 -14.17 -11.08
N GLN A 33 23.96 -14.95 -11.34
CA GLN A 33 25.02 -14.63 -12.32
C GLN A 33 24.46 -14.51 -13.73
N LEU A 34 23.42 -15.29 -14.03
CA LEU A 34 22.76 -15.29 -15.33
C LEU A 34 21.87 -14.05 -15.54
N SER A 35 21.37 -13.45 -14.46
CA SER A 35 20.43 -12.32 -14.54
C SER A 35 20.99 -11.14 -15.32
N GLY A 36 22.23 -10.74 -15.06
CA GLY A 36 22.90 -9.68 -15.81
C GLY A 36 23.10 -10.00 -17.30
N VAL A 37 23.41 -11.26 -17.63
CA VAL A 37 23.61 -11.70 -19.03
C VAL A 37 22.30 -11.65 -19.81
N TYR A 38 21.23 -12.19 -19.24
CA TYR A 38 19.91 -12.16 -19.86
C TYR A 38 19.36 -10.73 -19.94
N PHE A 39 19.59 -9.90 -18.92
CA PHE A 39 19.14 -8.52 -18.90
C PHE A 39 19.83 -7.71 -20.00
N LYS A 40 21.16 -7.83 -20.11
CA LYS A 40 21.94 -7.24 -21.20
C LYS A 40 21.46 -7.73 -22.57
N SER A 41 21.15 -9.01 -22.72
CA SER A 41 20.61 -9.60 -23.95
C SER A 41 19.24 -9.03 -24.32
N PHE A 42 18.36 -8.79 -23.34
CA PHE A 42 17.06 -8.15 -23.53
C PHE A 42 17.19 -6.68 -23.94
N CYS A 43 17.99 -5.89 -23.22
CA CYS A 43 18.23 -4.48 -23.56
C CYS A 43 18.86 -4.34 -24.95
N ASN A 44 19.80 -5.21 -25.31
CA ASN A 44 20.40 -5.22 -26.65
C ASN A 44 19.37 -5.57 -27.74
N ALA A 45 18.45 -6.51 -27.47
CA ALA A 45 17.38 -6.85 -28.41
C ALA A 45 16.40 -5.68 -28.59
N SER A 46 16.03 -4.98 -27.51
CA SER A 46 15.21 -3.76 -27.58
C SER A 46 15.88 -2.67 -28.42
N LYS A 47 17.17 -2.41 -28.18
CA LYS A 47 17.95 -1.42 -28.95
C LYS A 47 18.04 -1.77 -30.44
N ARG A 48 18.35 -3.03 -30.77
CA ARG A 48 18.46 -3.50 -32.18
C ARG A 48 17.14 -3.41 -32.94
N ASN A 49 16.04 -3.67 -32.25
CA ASN A 49 14.71 -3.65 -32.83
C ASN A 49 14.01 -2.29 -32.72
N GLN A 50 14.70 -1.27 -32.16
CA GLN A 50 14.16 0.08 -31.93
C GLN A 50 12.81 0.09 -31.20
N VAL A 51 12.62 -0.84 -30.26
CA VAL A 51 11.40 -0.92 -29.45
C VAL A 51 11.55 -0.02 -28.24
N THR A 52 10.69 0.98 -28.12
CA THR A 52 10.57 1.83 -26.94
C THR A 52 10.03 1.02 -25.77
N LEU A 53 10.82 0.91 -24.70
CA LEU A 53 10.39 0.24 -23.48
C LEU A 53 9.74 1.25 -22.52
N PRO A 54 8.72 0.84 -21.76
CA PRO A 54 8.13 1.66 -20.71
C PRO A 54 9.16 2.10 -19.65
N GLU A 55 8.97 3.30 -19.11
CA GLU A 55 9.87 3.90 -18.12
C GLU A 55 10.03 3.05 -16.87
N GLN A 56 9.01 2.29 -16.46
CA GLN A 56 9.08 1.39 -15.31
C GLN A 56 10.12 0.27 -15.48
N ILE A 57 10.46 -0.08 -16.72
CA ILE A 57 11.44 -1.12 -17.06
C ILE A 57 12.82 -0.49 -17.29
N VAL A 58 12.86 0.71 -17.87
CA VAL A 58 14.10 1.42 -18.23
C VAL A 58 14.68 2.18 -17.04
N ALA A 59 13.84 2.70 -16.15
CA ALA A 59 14.26 3.50 -15.02
C ALA A 59 15.18 2.70 -14.09
N ASP A 60 16.32 3.33 -13.78
CA ASP A 60 17.39 2.72 -12.99
C ASP A 60 16.88 2.25 -11.64
N SER A 61 17.09 0.96 -11.37
CA SER A 61 16.81 0.36 -10.06
C SER A 61 15.35 0.44 -9.60
N VAL A 62 14.39 0.60 -10.52
CA VAL A 62 12.95 0.50 -10.21
C VAL A 62 12.49 -0.96 -10.27
N LYS A 63 12.66 -1.60 -11.42
CA LYS A 63 12.23 -2.99 -11.62
C LYS A 63 13.38 -3.99 -11.59
N PHE A 64 14.56 -3.60 -12.07
CA PHE A 64 15.74 -4.44 -12.11
C PHE A 64 16.83 -3.80 -11.28
N CYS A 65 17.67 -4.60 -10.63
CA CYS A 65 18.84 -4.08 -9.94
C CYS A 65 19.85 -3.49 -10.93
N GLY A 66 20.29 -2.26 -10.71
CA GLY A 66 21.30 -1.60 -11.55
C GLY A 66 22.66 -2.28 -11.57
N SER A 67 23.03 -3.06 -10.53
CA SER A 67 24.33 -3.75 -10.50
C SER A 67 24.27 -5.18 -11.03
N CYS A 68 23.34 -6.01 -10.54
CA CYS A 68 23.29 -7.43 -10.93
C CYS A 68 22.27 -7.73 -12.04
N GLY A 69 21.32 -6.84 -12.33
CA GLY A 69 20.30 -7.05 -13.36
C GLY A 69 19.16 -8.00 -12.96
N ILE A 70 19.06 -8.39 -11.68
CA ILE A 70 17.97 -9.24 -11.19
C ILE A 70 16.67 -8.43 -11.08
N VAL A 71 15.53 -9.06 -11.40
CA VAL A 71 14.19 -8.47 -11.20
C VAL A 71 13.94 -8.29 -9.71
N PHE A 72 13.54 -7.11 -9.26
CA PHE A 72 13.13 -6.89 -7.89
C PHE A 72 11.73 -7.44 -7.61
N ILE A 73 11.67 -8.30 -6.61
CA ILE A 73 10.49 -8.92 -6.04
C ILE A 73 10.53 -8.64 -4.54
N SER A 74 9.61 -7.79 -4.09
CA SER A 74 9.45 -7.41 -2.70
C SER A 74 9.30 -8.65 -1.82
N GLY A 75 10.12 -8.76 -0.78
CA GLY A 75 10.09 -9.88 0.17
C GLY A 75 10.85 -11.13 -0.26
N VAL A 76 11.32 -11.22 -1.51
CA VAL A 76 12.12 -12.36 -2.00
C VAL A 76 13.58 -11.97 -2.18
N ASN A 77 13.85 -10.98 -3.04
CA ASN A 77 15.21 -10.55 -3.38
C ASN A 77 15.43 -9.03 -3.24
N MET A 78 14.40 -8.31 -2.80
CA MET A 78 14.44 -6.90 -2.46
C MET A 78 13.88 -6.67 -1.06
N ARG A 79 14.63 -5.90 -0.26
CA ARG A 79 14.18 -5.33 1.00
C ARG A 79 13.86 -3.85 0.78
N MET A 80 12.65 -3.44 1.18
CA MET A 80 12.23 -2.04 1.16
C MET A 80 12.25 -1.48 2.58
N ARG A 81 12.79 -0.29 2.77
CA ARG A 81 12.76 0.44 4.04
C ARG A 81 12.44 1.90 3.78
N LEU A 82 11.62 2.49 4.64
CA LEU A 82 11.48 3.94 4.73
C LEU A 82 12.55 4.44 5.68
N VAL A 83 13.43 5.31 5.19
CA VAL A 83 14.44 6.01 5.98
C VAL A 83 13.94 7.44 6.11
N GLU A 84 13.74 7.88 7.35
CA GLU A 84 13.39 9.27 7.65
C GLU A 84 14.67 9.94 8.14
N GLU A 85 15.20 10.87 7.35
CA GLU A 85 16.36 11.70 7.72
C GLU A 85 15.84 13.10 8.03
N CYS A 86 16.23 13.65 9.18
CA CYS A 86 15.94 15.03 9.52
C CYS A 86 17.11 15.88 9.00
N ASP A 87 16.84 16.77 8.05
CA ASP A 87 17.81 17.79 7.67
C ASP A 87 17.96 18.83 8.80
N ASP A 88 19.10 19.52 8.82
CA ASP A 88 19.42 20.63 9.74
C ASP A 88 18.37 21.77 9.71
N ASN A 89 17.54 21.82 8.66
CA ASN A 89 16.42 22.77 8.49
C ASN A 89 15.09 22.30 9.09
N GLY A 90 15.06 21.21 9.86
CA GLY A 90 13.85 20.70 10.53
C GLY A 90 12.82 20.06 9.57
N LYS A 91 13.23 19.74 8.33
CA LYS A 91 12.42 19.04 7.34
C LYS A 91 12.70 17.54 7.40
N ILE A 92 11.65 16.73 7.55
CA ILE A 92 11.76 15.26 7.57
C ILE A 92 11.79 14.75 6.13
N LEU A 93 12.96 14.42 5.60
CA LEU A 93 13.09 13.76 4.30
C LEU A 93 12.74 12.29 4.45
N ARG A 94 11.63 11.89 3.83
CA ARG A 94 11.21 10.48 3.74
C ARG A 94 11.76 9.89 2.46
N THR A 95 12.77 9.04 2.60
CA THR A 95 13.42 8.36 1.50
C THR A 95 13.05 6.89 1.50
N LEU A 96 12.58 6.37 0.37
CA LEU A 96 12.34 4.95 0.18
C LEU A 96 13.60 4.27 -0.31
N GLN A 97 14.17 3.42 0.53
CA GLN A 97 15.38 2.68 0.27
C GLN A 97 15.05 1.26 -0.21
N TYR A 98 15.50 0.91 -1.41
CA TYR A 98 15.50 -0.44 -1.95
C TYR A 98 16.89 -1.05 -1.80
N THR A 99 16.97 -2.20 -1.14
CA THR A 99 18.21 -2.97 -0.99
C THR A 99 18.06 -4.31 -1.69
N CYS A 100 18.93 -4.60 -2.65
CA CYS A 100 19.03 -5.91 -3.26
C CYS A 100 19.67 -6.90 -2.28
N ILE A 101 19.03 -8.04 -2.03
CA ILE A 101 19.57 -9.07 -1.13
C ILE A 101 20.78 -9.77 -1.75
N ASN A 102 20.84 -9.86 -3.08
CA ASN A 102 21.86 -10.64 -3.77
C ASN A 102 23.21 -9.93 -3.90
N CYS A 103 23.21 -8.62 -4.15
CA CYS A 103 24.44 -7.82 -4.37
C CYS A 103 24.60 -6.67 -3.38
N SER A 104 23.67 -6.51 -2.43
CA SER A 104 23.63 -5.40 -1.46
C SER A 104 23.58 -4.00 -2.08
N HIS A 105 23.24 -3.89 -3.37
CA HIS A 105 23.08 -2.59 -4.01
C HIS A 105 21.86 -1.86 -3.44
N VAL A 106 22.07 -0.60 -3.06
CA VAL A 106 21.07 0.26 -2.44
C VAL A 106 20.65 1.36 -3.40
N LYS A 107 19.35 1.53 -3.61
CA LYS A 107 18.77 2.66 -4.34
C LYS A 107 17.84 3.43 -3.42
N ASN A 108 18.05 4.74 -3.35
CA ASN A 108 17.20 5.66 -2.63
C ASN A 108 16.26 6.33 -3.64
N LEU A 109 14.96 6.29 -3.37
CA LEU A 109 13.92 7.02 -4.08
C LEU A 109 13.39 8.11 -3.17
N PHE A 110 13.56 9.35 -3.61
CA PHE A 110 13.11 10.51 -2.86
C PHE A 110 11.64 10.77 -3.15
N PHE A 111 10.85 10.97 -2.10
CA PHE A 111 9.50 11.51 -2.24
C PHE A 111 9.56 13.01 -1.97
N ASP A 112 8.95 13.80 -2.85
CA ASP A 112 8.83 15.23 -2.66
C ASP A 112 7.97 15.50 -1.42
N GLN A 113 8.51 16.31 -0.50
CA GLN A 113 7.94 16.52 0.82
C GLN A 113 6.61 17.27 0.73
N LYS A 114 5.58 16.75 1.41
CA LYS A 114 4.59 17.64 2.02
C LYS A 114 5.25 18.24 3.24
N ASP A 115 5.35 19.57 3.30
CA ASP A 115 5.83 20.32 4.46
C ASP A 115 5.05 19.92 5.72
N THR A 116 5.52 18.88 6.40
CA THR A 116 5.05 18.51 7.72
C THR A 116 6.16 18.94 8.65
N SER A 117 6.09 20.21 9.05
CA SER A 117 6.97 20.78 10.07
C SER A 117 7.04 19.84 11.26
N CYS A 118 8.23 19.40 11.62
CA CYS A 118 8.45 18.67 12.86
C CYS A 118 8.30 19.67 14.01
N SER A 119 7.07 19.85 14.50
CA SER A 119 6.96 20.40 15.85
C SER A 119 7.39 19.28 16.78
N GLU A 120 8.61 19.36 17.28
CA GLU A 120 8.98 18.74 18.55
C GLU A 120 8.03 19.30 19.61
N LYS A 121 6.85 18.70 19.73
CA LYS A 121 6.09 18.81 20.97
C LYS A 121 6.90 17.98 21.94
N SER A 122 7.75 18.67 22.70
CA SER A 122 8.22 18.20 24.00
C SER A 122 7.05 17.47 24.64
N LYS A 123 7.22 16.17 24.88
CA LYS A 123 6.27 15.39 25.66
C LYS A 123 6.40 15.90 27.09
N GLU A 124 5.79 17.05 27.39
CA GLU A 124 5.51 17.40 28.76
C GLU A 124 4.65 16.27 29.31
N HIS A 125 5.22 15.55 30.28
CA HIS A 125 4.51 14.53 31.01
C HIS A 125 3.24 15.18 31.57
N PHE A 126 2.09 14.81 31.03
CA PHE A 126 0.80 15.20 31.57
C PHE A 126 0.66 14.59 32.96
N VAL A 127 1.00 15.36 34.00
CA VAL A 127 0.76 14.99 35.39
C VAL A 127 -0.67 15.41 35.73
N ALA A 128 -1.60 14.46 35.60
CA ALA A 128 -2.96 14.64 36.09
C ALA A 128 -2.93 14.84 37.61
N THR A 129 -3.11 16.07 38.07
CA THR A 129 -3.27 16.36 39.50
C THR A 129 -4.73 16.08 39.86
N TRP A 130 -4.99 14.93 40.47
CA TRP A 130 -6.32 14.58 40.94
C TRP A 130 -6.64 15.39 42.20
N PRO A 131 -7.82 16.02 42.31
CA PRO A 131 -8.21 16.72 43.52
C PRO A 131 -8.35 15.70 44.66
N VAL A 132 -7.46 15.80 45.64
CA VAL A 132 -7.54 15.06 46.90
C VAL A 132 -8.79 15.53 47.64
N PRO A 133 -9.71 14.64 48.06
CA PRO A 133 -10.85 15.03 48.87
C PRO A 133 -10.32 15.49 50.24
N LYS A 134 -10.51 16.77 50.58
CA LYS A 134 -10.30 17.25 51.94
C LYS A 134 -11.29 16.56 52.87
N PRO A 135 -10.88 15.98 54.01
CA PRO A 135 -11.81 15.51 55.00
C PRO A 135 -12.40 16.71 55.76
N ASN A 136 -13.73 16.73 55.79
CA ASN A 136 -14.59 17.34 56.79
C ASN A 136 -14.64 18.88 56.89
N SER A 137 -15.72 19.45 56.34
CA SER A 137 -16.50 20.49 57.04
C SER A 137 -17.90 20.60 56.44
N SER A 138 -18.89 20.17 57.22
CA SER A 138 -20.26 20.68 57.37
C SER A 138 -21.15 20.93 56.14
N ASP A 139 -22.20 20.11 56.06
CA ASP A 139 -23.60 20.48 55.85
C ASP A 139 -23.94 21.59 54.85
N THR A 140 -24.52 21.22 53.69
CA THR A 140 -25.91 21.60 53.37
C THR A 140 -26.45 20.76 52.20
N GLU A 141 -27.71 20.36 52.35
CA GLU A 141 -28.56 19.64 51.40
C GLU A 141 -28.74 20.39 50.06
N ASN A 142 -28.67 19.68 48.91
CA ASN A 142 -29.85 19.41 48.09
C ASN A 142 -29.56 18.71 46.74
N ASN A 143 -30.18 17.53 46.60
CA ASN A 143 -30.84 16.98 45.41
C ASN A 143 -30.42 17.36 43.98
N GLY A 144 -29.94 16.35 43.23
CA GLY A 144 -29.78 16.43 41.77
C GLY A 144 -29.58 15.09 41.03
N LYS A 145 -30.40 14.06 41.33
CA LYS A 145 -30.66 12.84 40.53
C LYS A 145 -29.55 12.37 39.55
N VAL A 146 -28.60 11.55 40.04
CA VAL A 146 -27.77 10.70 39.17
C VAL A 146 -28.66 9.65 38.49
N LYS A 147 -28.91 9.80 37.18
CA LYS A 147 -29.67 8.85 36.35
C LYS A 147 -28.98 7.48 36.32
N LYS A 148 -29.42 6.56 37.20
CA LYS A 148 -28.99 5.14 37.28
C LYS A 148 -29.19 4.31 35.98
N ASN A 149 -29.75 4.88 34.91
CA ASN A 149 -30.09 4.16 33.68
C ASN A 149 -29.07 4.32 32.53
N ALA A 150 -28.09 5.23 32.62
CA ALA A 150 -27.15 5.47 31.52
C ALA A 150 -26.22 4.27 31.24
N ALA A 151 -25.83 3.53 32.28
CA ALA A 151 -25.01 2.33 32.15
C ALA A 151 -25.79 1.16 31.51
N LYS A 152 -27.07 1.00 31.87
CA LYS A 152 -27.96 -0.02 31.33
C LYS A 152 -28.22 0.19 29.83
N GLU A 153 -28.39 1.44 29.41
CA GLU A 153 -28.56 1.80 27.99
C GLU A 153 -27.27 1.62 27.18
N ARG A 154 -26.09 1.90 27.74
CA ARG A 154 -24.81 1.58 27.05
C ARG A 154 -24.60 0.07 26.92
N ALA A 155 -24.95 -0.73 27.93
CA ALA A 155 -24.84 -2.17 27.85
C ALA A 155 -25.78 -2.77 26.80
N LYS A 156 -27.02 -2.26 26.69
CA LYS A 156 -27.95 -2.64 25.61
C LYS A 156 -27.42 -2.25 24.23
N LYS A 157 -26.86 -1.05 24.07
CA LYS A 157 -26.25 -0.61 22.79
C LYS A 157 -25.07 -1.49 22.39
N ARG A 158 -24.24 -1.92 23.34
CA ARG A 158 -23.14 -2.87 23.08
C ARG A 158 -23.66 -4.25 22.64
N LYS A 159 -24.73 -4.77 23.25
CA LYS A 159 -25.37 -6.04 22.84
C LYS A 159 -26.09 -5.99 21.48
N MET A 160 -26.48 -4.80 21.02
CA MET A 160 -27.06 -4.61 19.68
C MET A 160 -25.99 -4.47 18.58
N ASN A 161 -24.73 -4.31 18.94
CA ASN A 161 -23.60 -4.10 18.02
C ASN A 161 -22.84 -5.41 17.72
N THR A 162 -23.51 -6.54 17.87
CA THR A 162 -22.99 -7.86 17.47
C THR A 162 -23.15 -8.03 15.96
N LEU A 163 -22.15 -8.62 15.29
CA LEU A 163 -22.13 -8.81 13.83
C LEU A 163 -23.41 -9.44 13.27
N THR A 164 -24.01 -10.39 13.99
CA THR A 164 -25.28 -11.04 13.62
C THR A 164 -26.45 -10.04 13.51
N ASN A 165 -26.55 -9.07 14.42
CA ASN A 165 -27.58 -8.02 14.39
C ASN A 165 -27.31 -6.93 13.34
N ILE A 166 -26.05 -6.67 13.02
CA ILE A 166 -25.66 -5.73 11.97
C ILE A 166 -25.99 -6.33 10.59
N LEU A 167 -25.71 -7.62 10.40
CA LEU A 167 -26.00 -8.34 9.17
C LEU A 167 -27.50 -8.54 8.93
N SER A 168 -28.29 -8.84 9.97
CA SER A 168 -29.75 -8.94 9.83
C SER A 168 -30.38 -7.59 9.46
N LYS A 169 -29.98 -6.50 10.11
CA LYS A 169 -30.43 -5.14 9.74
C LYS A 169 -30.02 -4.77 8.31
N LYS A 170 -28.80 -5.12 7.88
CA LYS A 170 -28.36 -4.86 6.50
C LYS A 170 -29.23 -5.59 5.48
N ARG A 171 -29.54 -6.88 5.72
CA ARG A 171 -30.44 -7.67 4.87
C ARG A 171 -31.86 -7.08 4.83
N GLU A 172 -32.41 -6.65 5.96
CA GLU A 172 -33.72 -5.99 6.00
C GLU A 172 -33.72 -4.66 5.21
N THR A 173 -32.64 -3.88 5.26
CA THR A 173 -32.52 -2.65 4.47
C THR A 173 -32.36 -2.92 2.98
N GLU A 174 -31.66 -3.98 2.59
CA GLU A 174 -31.54 -4.40 1.18
C GLU A 174 -32.88 -4.94 0.64
N GLN A 175 -33.60 -5.74 1.43
CA GLN A 175 -34.94 -6.22 1.05
C GLN A 175 -35.97 -5.08 0.93
N LYS A 176 -35.88 -4.04 1.75
CA LYS A 176 -36.75 -2.85 1.61
C LYS A 176 -36.37 -1.98 0.41
N LYS A 177 -35.08 -1.90 0.05
CA LYS A 177 -34.63 -1.21 -1.17
C LYS A 177 -35.08 -1.95 -2.43
N ASN A 178 -35.06 -3.28 -2.42
CA ASN A 178 -35.55 -4.10 -3.55
C ASN A 178 -37.06 -4.03 -3.76
N LYS A 179 -37.85 -3.55 -2.78
CA LYS A 179 -39.29 -3.29 -2.93
C LYS A 179 -39.61 -1.90 -3.50
N LEU A 180 -38.63 -1.01 -3.60
CA LEU A 180 -38.80 0.38 -4.08
C LEU A 180 -38.09 0.63 -5.43
N SER A 181 -37.35 -0.33 -5.97
CA SER A 181 -36.82 -0.27 -7.33
C SER A 181 -37.81 -0.93 -8.29
N LEU A 182 -38.48 -0.13 -9.11
CA LEU A 182 -39.21 -0.59 -10.30
C LEU A 182 -38.28 -1.50 -11.13
N SER A 183 -38.66 -2.77 -11.31
CA SER A 183 -37.93 -3.72 -12.14
C SER A 183 -38.12 -3.39 -13.62
N LEU A 184 -37.05 -3.47 -14.40
CA LEU A 184 -37.05 -3.25 -15.85
C LEU A 184 -38.03 -4.16 -16.61
N GLU A 185 -38.43 -5.29 -16.03
CA GLU A 185 -39.42 -6.20 -16.63
C GLU A 185 -40.84 -5.61 -16.70
N ASP A 186 -41.18 -4.63 -15.85
CA ASP A 186 -42.49 -3.95 -15.89
C ASP A 186 -42.55 -2.82 -16.93
N LEU A 187 -41.40 -2.27 -17.34
CA LEU A 187 -41.31 -1.25 -18.39
C LEU A 187 -41.38 -1.83 -19.81
N LEU A 188 -41.13 -3.13 -19.97
CA LEU A 188 -41.12 -3.82 -21.27
C LEU A 188 -42.45 -4.53 -21.58
N LYS A 189 -43.48 -4.36 -20.74
CA LYS A 189 -44.79 -5.01 -20.89
C LYS A 189 -45.91 -4.09 -21.40
N ASN A 190 -45.61 -2.87 -21.86
CA ASN A 190 -46.52 -2.05 -22.66
C ASN A 190 -45.78 -1.41 -23.83
#